data_AF-A0A2A9MQ16-F1
#
_entry.id   AF-A0A2A9MQ16-F1
#
_cell.length_a   1.000
_cell.length_b   1.000
_cell.length_c   1.000
_cell.angle_alpha   90.00
_cell.angle_beta   90.00
_cell.angle_gamma   90.00
#
_symmetry.space_group_name_H-M   'P 1'
#
loop_
_entity.id
_entity.type
_entity.pdbx_description
1 polymer ?
#
loop_
_entity_poly.entity_id
_entity_poly.type
_entity_poly.pdbx_seq_one_letter_code
_entity_poly.pdbx_strand_id
1 'polypeptide(L)'
;MGGACSKNKAKQPARAKAQEIAEKQREEEATRRKPEEERRRQEEEHLRLEDERRRLEDERRRLEDERRRLEEERAAAEEAAEQAEERRKREAEEERRRLFEEERRRAEEEAERIRREAEEERRRREEERRRREEEEDARRREEEARRRREAEEEHKRREEEERRRAEEEAAQRRAEEERRRRAEEEEETRRRKLLEEKSAECAPPPSSKLDGFTESETSAPPVTSSSRASRSTTGERRRRRSDKSRGENVKVVHKCVRLVSHNCGCELAHDHDSLTCSICKFVDMGDVPLLR
;
A
#
# COMPACT_ATOMS: atom_id res chain seq x y z
N MET A 1 -45.99 -127.22 -106.84
CA MET A 1 -45.77 -126.09 -107.77
C MET A 1 -46.12 -124.79 -107.06
N GLY A 2 -45.37 -123.73 -107.35
CA GLY A 2 -45.71 -122.33 -107.06
C GLY A 2 -45.17 -121.83 -105.71
N GLY A 3 -44.32 -120.82 -105.61
CA GLY A 3 -43.74 -119.93 -106.61
C GLY A 3 -43.07 -118.79 -105.84
N ALA A 4 -41.73 -118.71 -105.91
CA ALA A 4 -40.95 -117.70 -105.20
C ALA A 4 -41.14 -116.32 -105.87
N CYS A 5 -41.74 -115.37 -105.14
CA CYS A 5 -41.84 -113.96 -105.55
C CYS A 5 -40.54 -113.21 -105.23
N SER A 6 -39.52 -113.43 -106.05
CA SER A 6 -38.35 -112.57 -106.17
C SER A 6 -38.60 -111.53 -107.27
N LYS A 7 -38.86 -110.26 -106.92
CA LYS A 7 -38.61 -109.04 -107.75
C LYS A 7 -39.24 -107.79 -107.10
N ASN A 8 -38.44 -107.00 -106.38
CA ASN A 8 -38.65 -105.56 -106.21
C ASN A 8 -37.32 -104.88 -105.84
N LYS A 9 -36.34 -104.94 -106.74
CA LYS A 9 -35.00 -104.32 -106.58
C LYS A 9 -34.87 -102.91 -107.21
N ALA A 10 -35.90 -102.35 -107.83
CA ALA A 10 -35.81 -101.12 -108.63
C ALA A 10 -36.19 -99.79 -107.92
N LYS A 11 -36.63 -99.81 -106.65
CA LYS A 11 -37.04 -98.59 -105.89
C LYS A 11 -35.96 -98.03 -104.94
N GLN A 12 -34.77 -98.61 -104.93
CA GLN A 12 -33.70 -98.23 -104.00
C GLN A 12 -32.99 -96.88 -104.27
N PRO A 13 -32.82 -96.36 -105.50
CA PRO A 13 -31.99 -95.15 -105.70
C PRO A 13 -32.67 -93.85 -105.23
N ALA A 14 -33.99 -93.79 -105.13
CA ALA A 14 -34.71 -92.60 -104.64
C ALA A 14 -34.65 -92.45 -103.11
N ARG A 15 -34.59 -93.57 -102.37
CA ARG A 15 -34.47 -93.56 -100.90
C ARG A 15 -33.07 -93.15 -100.44
N ALA A 16 -32.03 -93.55 -101.19
CA ALA A 16 -30.65 -93.16 -100.91
C ALA A 16 -30.44 -91.65 -101.05
N LYS A 17 -30.95 -91.02 -102.12
CA LYS A 17 -30.86 -89.56 -102.31
C LYS A 17 -31.61 -88.75 -101.25
N ALA A 18 -32.75 -89.25 -100.77
CA ALA A 18 -33.49 -88.62 -99.68
C ALA A 18 -32.73 -88.71 -98.34
N GLN A 19 -32.01 -89.82 -98.11
CA GLN A 19 -31.15 -89.97 -96.92
C GLN A 19 -29.94 -89.03 -96.97
N GLU A 20 -29.29 -88.89 -98.12
CA GLU A 20 -28.15 -87.97 -98.33
C GLU A 20 -28.55 -86.50 -98.14
N ILE A 21 -29.71 -86.08 -98.63
CA ILE A 21 -30.23 -84.72 -98.42
C ILE A 21 -30.55 -84.49 -96.93
N ALA A 22 -31.16 -85.47 -96.25
CA ALA A 22 -31.46 -85.36 -94.83
C ALA A 22 -30.19 -85.33 -93.96
N GLU A 23 -29.15 -86.06 -94.34
CA GLU A 23 -27.84 -86.05 -93.67
C GLU A 23 -27.14 -84.71 -93.87
N LYS A 24 -27.11 -84.19 -95.10
CA LYS A 24 -26.56 -82.86 -95.39
C LYS A 24 -27.31 -81.74 -94.66
N GLN A 25 -28.64 -81.83 -94.56
CA GLN A 25 -29.44 -80.88 -93.77
C GLN A 25 -29.12 -80.97 -92.27
N ARG A 26 -28.87 -82.17 -91.74
CA ARG A 26 -28.45 -82.35 -90.34
C ARG A 26 -27.04 -81.82 -90.09
N GLU A 27 -26.12 -82.00 -91.03
CA GLU A 27 -24.76 -81.45 -90.95
C GLU A 27 -24.77 -79.92 -91.06
N GLU A 28 -25.55 -79.36 -91.98
CA GLU A 28 -25.73 -77.90 -92.11
C GLU A 28 -26.40 -77.30 -90.87
N GLU A 29 -27.41 -77.98 -90.32
CA GLU A 29 -28.03 -77.56 -89.06
C GLU A 29 -27.07 -77.70 -87.88
N ALA A 30 -26.29 -78.77 -87.80
CA ALA A 30 -25.28 -78.97 -86.75
C ALA A 30 -24.16 -77.92 -86.83
N THR A 31 -23.73 -77.55 -88.04
CA THR A 31 -22.74 -76.48 -88.25
C THR A 31 -23.29 -75.10 -87.94
N ARG A 32 -24.60 -74.84 -88.13
CA ARG A 32 -25.26 -73.59 -87.70
C ARG A 32 -25.54 -73.54 -86.19
N ARG A 33 -25.83 -74.68 -85.54
CA ARG A 33 -26.09 -74.76 -84.09
C ARG A 33 -24.84 -74.54 -83.22
N LYS A 34 -23.66 -75.01 -83.65
CA LYS A 34 -22.39 -74.84 -82.92
C LYS A 34 -22.06 -73.38 -82.57
N PRO A 35 -22.03 -72.42 -83.52
CA PRO A 35 -21.74 -71.02 -83.21
C PRO A 35 -22.87 -70.35 -82.40
N GLU A 36 -24.13 -70.79 -82.52
CA GLU A 36 -25.22 -70.28 -81.68
C GLU A 36 -25.05 -70.71 -80.23
N GLU A 37 -24.71 -71.98 -79.99
CA GLU A 37 -24.44 -72.51 -78.65
C GLU A 37 -23.21 -71.83 -78.02
N GLU A 38 -22.15 -71.60 -78.80
CA GLU A 38 -20.97 -70.85 -78.33
C GLU A 38 -21.31 -69.41 -77.96
N ARG A 39 -22.11 -68.70 -78.77
CA ARG A 39 -22.61 -67.37 -78.43
C ARG A 39 -23.44 -67.36 -77.15
N ARG A 40 -24.29 -68.36 -76.93
CA ARG A 40 -25.07 -68.49 -75.68
C ARG A 40 -24.16 -68.70 -74.47
N ARG A 41 -23.11 -69.51 -74.60
CA ARG A 41 -22.11 -69.70 -73.53
C ARG A 41 -21.36 -68.42 -73.22
N GLN A 42 -20.94 -67.67 -74.24
CA GLN A 42 -20.28 -66.38 -74.08
C GLN A 42 -21.20 -65.33 -73.42
N GLU A 43 -22.49 -65.30 -73.79
CA GLU A 43 -23.47 -64.41 -73.19
C GLU A 43 -23.74 -64.77 -71.72
N GLU A 44 -23.85 -66.06 -71.39
CA GLU A 44 -23.97 -66.51 -70.01
C GLU A 44 -22.73 -66.19 -69.17
N GLU A 45 -21.53 -66.37 -69.73
CA GLU A 45 -20.28 -65.96 -69.09
C GLU A 45 -20.22 -64.45 -68.85
N HIS A 46 -20.62 -63.64 -69.83
CA HIS A 46 -20.70 -62.19 -69.68
C HIS A 46 -21.67 -61.79 -68.57
N LEU A 47 -22.85 -62.41 -68.51
CA LEU A 47 -23.83 -62.17 -67.44
C LEU A 47 -23.28 -62.54 -66.05
N ARG A 48 -22.55 -63.67 -65.94
CA ARG A 48 -21.89 -64.06 -64.68
C ARG A 48 -20.84 -63.04 -64.23
N LEU A 49 -20.00 -62.56 -65.17
CA LEU A 49 -18.99 -61.54 -64.88
C LEU A 49 -19.62 -60.18 -64.52
N GLU A 50 -20.74 -59.83 -65.14
CA GLU A 50 -21.50 -58.63 -64.80
C GLU A 50 -22.13 -58.69 -63.41
N ASP A 51 -22.71 -59.83 -63.03
CA ASP A 51 -23.24 -60.06 -61.69
C ASP A 51 -22.12 -60.03 -60.62
N GLU A 52 -20.96 -60.62 -60.91
CA GLU A 52 -19.79 -60.55 -60.03
C GLU A 52 -19.29 -59.11 -59.88
N ARG A 53 -19.20 -58.35 -60.97
CA ARG A 53 -18.86 -56.93 -60.95
C ARG A 53 -19.83 -56.13 -60.08
N ARG A 54 -21.13 -56.40 -60.18
CA ARG A 54 -22.16 -55.75 -59.35
C ARG A 54 -21.98 -56.08 -57.87
N ARG A 55 -21.69 -57.33 -57.52
CA ARG A 55 -21.43 -57.75 -56.12
C ARG A 55 -20.21 -57.03 -55.54
N LEU A 56 -19.12 -56.96 -56.30
CA LEU A 56 -17.90 -56.25 -55.88
C LEU A 56 -18.13 -54.75 -55.72
N GLU A 57 -18.96 -54.14 -56.57
CA GLU A 57 -19.35 -52.75 -56.44
C GLU A 57 -20.20 -52.49 -55.19
N ASP A 58 -21.17 -53.36 -54.90
CA ASP A 58 -21.98 -53.27 -53.68
C ASP A 58 -21.12 -53.46 -52.42
N GLU A 59 -20.15 -54.38 -52.44
CA GLU A 59 -19.19 -54.57 -51.36
C GLU A 59 -18.29 -53.34 -51.17
N ARG A 60 -17.77 -52.77 -52.25
CA ARG A 60 -17.00 -51.52 -52.22
C ARG A 60 -17.81 -50.38 -51.60
N ARG A 61 -19.09 -50.25 -51.96
CA ARG A 61 -19.99 -49.24 -51.40
C ARG A 61 -20.19 -49.44 -49.89
N ARG A 62 -20.38 -50.68 -49.44
CA ARG A 62 -20.52 -51.00 -48.00
C ARG A 62 -19.28 -50.63 -47.20
N LEU A 63 -18.09 -50.95 -47.72
CA LEU A 63 -16.81 -50.61 -47.07
C LEU A 63 -16.58 -49.10 -47.04
N GLU A 64 -17.01 -48.38 -48.08
CA GLU A 64 -16.95 -46.92 -48.10
C GLU A 64 -17.89 -46.29 -47.07
N ASP A 65 -19.13 -46.78 -46.96
CA ASP A 65 -20.09 -46.33 -45.95
C ASP A 65 -19.58 -46.63 -44.52
N GLU A 66 -18.95 -47.79 -44.30
CA GLU A 66 -18.34 -48.14 -43.02
C GLU A 66 -17.15 -47.23 -42.69
N ARG A 67 -16.26 -46.98 -43.67
CA ARG A 67 -15.16 -46.03 -43.52
C ARG A 67 -15.66 -44.64 -43.17
N ARG A 68 -16.72 -44.17 -43.83
CA ARG A 68 -17.33 -42.87 -43.55
C ARG A 68 -17.90 -42.80 -42.13
N ARG A 69 -18.57 -43.86 -41.65
CA ARG A 69 -19.07 -43.91 -40.27
C ARG A 69 -17.95 -43.85 -39.23
N LEU A 70 -16.86 -44.59 -39.46
CA LEU A 70 -15.70 -44.57 -38.57
C LEU A 70 -15.00 -43.20 -38.56
N GLU A 71 -14.96 -42.50 -39.71
CA GLU A 71 -14.43 -41.15 -39.80
C GLU A 71 -15.31 -40.14 -39.04
N GLU A 72 -16.64 -40.22 -39.20
CA GLU A 72 -17.60 -39.40 -38.45
C GLU A 72 -17.51 -39.65 -36.94
N GLU A 73 -17.35 -40.92 -36.51
CA GLU A 73 -17.16 -41.27 -35.10
C GLU A 73 -15.84 -40.74 -34.54
N ARG A 74 -14.74 -40.83 -35.32
CA ARG A 74 -13.44 -40.26 -34.93
C ARG A 74 -13.50 -38.74 -34.80
N ALA A 75 -14.15 -38.06 -35.76
CA ALA A 75 -14.32 -36.61 -35.71
C ALA A 75 -15.14 -36.19 -34.47
N ALA A 76 -16.24 -36.90 -34.17
CA ALA A 76 -17.03 -36.64 -32.97
C ALA A 76 -16.25 -36.90 -31.66
N ALA A 77 -15.41 -37.94 -31.64
CA ALA A 77 -14.56 -38.24 -30.48
C ALA A 77 -13.45 -37.19 -30.29
N GLU A 78 -12.86 -36.69 -31.38
CA GLU A 78 -11.87 -35.61 -31.34
C GLU A 78 -12.49 -34.30 -30.84
N GLU A 79 -13.65 -33.91 -31.37
CA GLU A 79 -14.38 -32.72 -30.90
C GLU A 79 -14.74 -32.84 -29.41
N ALA A 80 -15.22 -34.01 -28.98
CA ALA A 80 -15.52 -34.25 -27.57
C ALA A 80 -14.26 -34.17 -26.68
N ALA A 81 -13.11 -34.66 -27.17
CA ALA A 81 -11.84 -34.56 -26.46
C ALA A 81 -11.34 -33.11 -26.36
N GLU A 82 -11.44 -32.33 -27.43
CA GLU A 82 -11.08 -30.90 -27.44
C GLU A 82 -11.96 -30.11 -26.46
N GLN A 83 -13.27 -30.33 -26.47
CA GLN A 83 -14.18 -29.67 -25.53
C GLN A 83 -13.88 -30.06 -24.07
N ALA A 84 -13.50 -31.31 -23.82
CA ALA A 84 -13.12 -31.76 -22.48
C ALA A 84 -11.79 -31.14 -22.02
N GLU A 85 -10.81 -31.01 -22.91
CA GLU A 85 -9.54 -30.32 -22.63
C GLU A 85 -9.77 -28.83 -22.37
N GLU A 86 -10.57 -28.17 -23.19
CA GLU A 86 -10.88 -26.75 -23.01
C GLU A 86 -11.58 -26.50 -21.67
N ARG A 87 -12.54 -27.35 -21.27
CA ARG A 87 -13.18 -27.27 -19.96
C ARG A 87 -12.18 -27.42 -18.82
N ARG A 88 -11.29 -28.43 -18.90
CA ARG A 88 -10.22 -28.61 -17.89
C ARG A 88 -9.30 -27.42 -17.80
N LYS A 89 -8.93 -26.82 -18.95
CA LYS A 89 -8.09 -25.63 -19.00
C LYS A 89 -8.78 -24.42 -18.35
N ARG A 90 -10.06 -24.20 -18.65
CA ARG A 90 -10.87 -23.13 -18.05
C ARG A 90 -11.01 -23.30 -16.54
N GLU A 91 -11.27 -24.52 -16.07
CA GLU A 91 -11.36 -24.84 -14.64
C GLU A 91 -10.03 -24.60 -13.93
N ALA A 92 -8.91 -25.06 -14.50
CA ALA A 92 -7.57 -24.84 -13.94
C ALA A 92 -7.18 -23.35 -13.92
N GLU A 93 -7.54 -22.59 -14.95
CA GLU A 93 -7.32 -21.14 -14.98
C GLU A 93 -8.17 -20.41 -13.93
N GLU A 94 -9.44 -20.81 -13.77
CA GLU A 94 -10.32 -20.23 -12.76
C GLU A 94 -9.84 -20.55 -11.34
N GLU A 95 -9.41 -21.78 -11.07
CA GLU A 95 -8.82 -22.17 -9.79
C GLU A 95 -7.56 -21.36 -9.49
N ARG A 96 -6.65 -21.24 -10.47
CA ARG A 96 -5.45 -20.39 -10.33
C ARG A 96 -5.81 -18.93 -10.06
N ARG A 97 -6.84 -18.40 -10.72
CA ARG A 97 -7.33 -17.03 -10.50
C ARG A 97 -7.89 -16.87 -9.08
N ARG A 98 -8.68 -17.84 -8.60
CA ARG A 98 -9.23 -17.85 -7.24
C ARG A 98 -8.14 -17.90 -6.18
N LEU A 99 -7.12 -18.74 -6.35
CA LEU A 99 -5.97 -18.82 -5.45
C LEU A 99 -5.20 -17.51 -5.40
N PHE A 100 -4.92 -16.90 -6.55
CA PHE A 100 -4.23 -15.61 -6.61
C PHE A 100 -5.06 -14.47 -5.97
N GLU A 101 -6.37 -14.46 -6.19
CA GLU A 101 -7.26 -13.47 -5.58
C GLU A 101 -7.37 -13.66 -4.06
N GLU A 102 -7.43 -14.91 -3.60
CA GLU A 102 -7.44 -15.23 -2.17
C GLU A 102 -6.12 -14.84 -1.50
N GLU A 103 -4.98 -15.14 -2.12
CA GLU A 103 -3.66 -14.73 -1.63
C GLU A 103 -3.55 -13.21 -1.56
N ARG A 104 -4.01 -12.50 -2.60
CA ARG A 104 -4.05 -11.03 -2.60
C ARG A 104 -4.94 -10.50 -1.48
N ARG A 105 -6.11 -11.10 -1.24
CA ARG A 105 -7.00 -10.70 -0.14
C ARG A 105 -6.33 -10.92 1.22
N ARG A 106 -5.69 -12.08 1.43
CA ARG A 106 -4.95 -12.36 2.66
C ARG A 106 -3.80 -11.37 2.89
N ALA A 107 -3.04 -11.03 1.84
CA ALA A 107 -1.98 -10.05 1.92
C ALA A 107 -2.51 -8.64 2.23
N GLU A 108 -3.66 -8.26 1.67
CA GLU A 108 -4.32 -6.98 1.96
C GLU A 108 -4.86 -6.92 3.40
N GLU A 109 -5.51 -7.99 3.87
CA GLU A 109 -5.99 -8.12 5.26
C GLU A 109 -4.83 -8.08 6.27
N GLU A 110 -3.71 -8.74 5.97
CA GLU A 110 -2.50 -8.69 6.81
C GLU A 110 -1.87 -7.30 6.81
N ALA A 111 -1.75 -6.66 5.65
CA ALA A 111 -1.25 -5.29 5.55
C ALA A 111 -2.15 -4.29 6.30
N GLU A 112 -3.46 -4.47 6.23
CA GLU A 112 -4.42 -3.65 6.99
C GLU A 112 -4.26 -3.88 8.50
N ARG A 113 -4.10 -5.14 8.94
CA ARG A 113 -3.85 -5.47 10.36
C ARG A 113 -2.59 -4.79 10.87
N ILE A 114 -1.49 -4.86 10.12
CA ILE A 114 -0.23 -4.20 10.47
C ILE A 114 -0.41 -2.67 10.55
N ARG A 115 -1.16 -2.07 9.62
CA ARG A 115 -1.45 -0.63 9.64
C ARG A 115 -2.28 -0.23 10.87
N ARG A 116 -3.30 -1.00 11.22
CA ARG A 116 -4.13 -0.76 12.41
C ARG A 116 -3.31 -0.87 13.69
N GLU A 117 -2.45 -1.87 13.81
CA GLU A 117 -1.56 -2.04 14.96
C GLU A 117 -0.56 -0.87 15.07
N ALA A 118 0.04 -0.45 13.96
CA ALA A 118 0.95 0.69 13.94
C ALA A 118 0.24 2.02 14.28
N GLU A 119 -1.01 2.20 13.83
CA GLU A 119 -1.82 3.37 14.17
C GLU A 119 -2.22 3.37 15.65
N GLU A 120 -2.63 2.22 16.19
CA GLU A 120 -2.97 2.08 17.60
C GLU A 120 -1.74 2.33 18.48
N GLU A 121 -0.59 1.79 18.11
CA GLU A 121 0.67 2.06 18.83
C GLU A 121 1.03 3.55 18.78
N ARG A 122 0.90 4.20 17.62
CA ARG A 122 1.12 5.65 17.49
C ARG A 122 0.18 6.43 18.41
N ARG A 123 -1.10 6.05 18.46
CA ARG A 123 -2.11 6.69 19.32
C ARG A 123 -1.79 6.49 20.80
N ARG A 124 -1.37 5.29 21.21
CA ARG A 124 -0.94 5.00 22.60
C ARG A 124 0.27 5.86 22.99
N ARG A 125 1.27 5.98 22.12
CA ARG A 125 2.46 6.82 22.36
C ARG A 125 2.09 8.31 22.46
N GLU A 126 1.17 8.78 21.62
CA GLU A 126 0.70 10.17 21.66
C GLU A 126 -0.13 10.45 22.93
N GLU A 127 -1.02 9.54 23.32
CA GLU A 127 -1.78 9.65 24.57
C GLU A 127 -0.87 9.63 25.79
N GLU A 128 0.13 8.74 25.82
CA GLU A 128 1.12 8.70 26.90
C GLU A 128 1.93 9.99 26.97
N ARG A 129 2.33 10.55 25.82
CA ARG A 129 3.01 11.86 25.75
C ARG A 129 2.12 12.97 26.30
N ARG A 130 0.84 13.01 25.93
CA ARG A 130 -0.12 14.00 26.48
C ARG A 130 -0.31 13.83 27.98
N ARG A 131 -0.45 12.59 28.48
CA ARG A 131 -0.55 12.32 29.92
C ARG A 131 0.69 12.80 30.68
N ARG A 132 1.89 12.56 30.14
CA ARG A 132 3.15 13.04 30.74
C ARG A 132 3.24 14.56 30.75
N GLU A 133 2.85 15.23 29.66
CA GLU A 133 2.80 16.69 29.59
C GLU A 133 1.78 17.27 30.59
N GLU A 134 0.59 16.68 30.70
CA GLU A 134 -0.44 17.09 31.67
C GLU A 134 0.01 16.86 33.11
N GLU A 135 0.68 15.74 33.41
CA GLU A 135 1.23 15.47 34.75
C GLU A 135 2.37 16.44 35.09
N GLU A 136 3.26 16.73 34.13
CA GLU A 136 4.36 17.68 34.33
C GLU A 136 3.82 19.11 34.54
N ASP A 137 2.82 19.53 33.79
CA ASP A 137 2.16 20.82 33.98
C ASP A 137 1.40 20.90 35.30
N ALA A 138 0.74 19.81 35.73
CA ALA A 138 0.11 19.73 37.05
C ALA A 138 1.15 19.84 38.17
N ARG A 139 2.28 19.12 38.07
CA ARG A 139 3.40 19.22 39.02
C ARG A 139 4.00 20.62 39.06
N ARG A 140 4.19 21.27 37.91
CA ARG A 140 4.66 22.67 37.85
C ARG A 140 3.71 23.62 38.54
N ARG A 141 2.40 23.50 38.29
CA ARG A 141 1.37 24.33 38.96
C ARG A 141 1.34 24.11 40.46
N GLU A 142 1.49 22.87 40.91
CA GLU A 142 1.56 22.54 42.34
C GLU A 142 2.83 23.10 42.99
N GLU A 143 4.00 22.96 42.34
CA GLU A 143 5.26 23.52 42.83
C GLU A 143 5.20 25.06 42.88
N GLU A 144 4.66 25.71 41.84
CA GLU A 144 4.47 27.16 41.81
C GLU A 144 3.51 27.63 42.90
N ALA A 145 2.39 26.93 43.11
CA ALA A 145 1.45 27.21 44.19
C ALA A 145 2.11 27.05 45.57
N ARG A 146 2.96 26.03 45.75
CA ARG A 146 3.72 25.82 46.98
C ARG A 146 4.73 26.95 47.20
N ARG A 147 5.52 27.31 46.19
CA ARG A 147 6.47 28.45 46.26
C ARG A 147 5.75 29.76 46.58
N ARG A 148 4.56 29.99 46.00
CA ARG A 148 3.75 31.18 46.30
C ARG A 148 3.27 31.20 47.75
N ARG A 149 2.84 30.06 48.30
CA ARG A 149 2.47 29.95 49.72
C ARG A 149 3.66 30.17 50.64
N GLU A 150 4.81 29.58 50.34
CA GLU A 150 6.05 29.78 51.10
C GLU A 150 6.47 31.26 51.09
N ALA A 151 6.42 31.92 49.93
CA ALA A 151 6.72 33.35 49.82
C ALA A 151 5.71 34.24 50.56
N GLU A 152 4.42 33.90 50.53
CA GLU A 152 3.37 34.62 51.27
C GLU A 152 3.51 34.44 52.79
N GLU A 153 3.82 33.24 53.25
CA GLU A 153 4.14 33.00 54.66
C GLU A 153 5.41 33.73 55.09
N GLU A 154 6.45 33.76 54.26
CA GLU A 154 7.67 34.51 54.57
C GLU A 154 7.40 36.02 54.64
N HIS A 155 6.62 36.57 53.71
CA HIS A 155 6.19 37.97 53.74
C HIS A 155 5.42 38.27 55.03
N LYS A 156 4.45 37.44 55.38
CA LYS A 156 3.66 37.60 56.59
C LYS A 156 4.51 37.51 57.86
N ARG A 157 5.49 36.60 57.91
CA ARG A 157 6.46 36.51 59.02
C ARG A 157 7.30 37.78 59.13
N ARG A 158 7.77 38.33 58.01
CA ARG A 158 8.53 39.60 57.98
C ARG A 158 7.68 40.78 58.46
N GLU A 159 6.44 40.90 57.99
CA GLU A 159 5.52 41.96 58.45
C GLU A 159 5.15 41.81 59.94
N GLU A 160 4.95 40.59 60.42
CA GLU A 160 4.69 40.34 61.83
C GLU A 160 5.92 40.63 62.71
N GLU A 161 7.11 40.28 62.25
CA GLU A 161 8.36 40.62 62.93
C GLU A 161 8.60 42.13 62.95
N GLU A 162 8.34 42.84 61.84
CA GLU A 162 8.44 44.29 61.78
C GLU A 162 7.41 44.96 62.69
N ARG A 163 6.17 44.47 62.73
CA ARG A 163 5.14 44.96 63.65
C ARG A 163 5.54 44.73 65.10
N ARG A 164 6.13 43.57 65.43
CA ARG A 164 6.62 43.27 66.78
C ARG A 164 7.80 44.19 67.16
N ARG A 165 8.73 44.44 66.23
CA ARG A 165 9.84 45.39 66.43
C ARG A 165 9.32 46.82 66.65
N ALA A 166 8.33 47.27 65.87
CA ALA A 166 7.73 48.58 66.02
C ALA A 166 6.96 48.72 67.35
N GLU A 167 6.26 47.67 67.80
CA GLU A 167 5.59 47.64 69.10
C GLU A 167 6.59 47.64 70.26
N GLU A 168 7.67 46.86 70.16
CA GLU A 168 8.74 46.85 71.15
C GLU A 168 9.46 48.20 71.22
N GLU A 169 9.78 48.83 70.09
CA GLU A 169 10.37 50.16 70.04
C GLU A 169 9.42 51.23 70.60
N ALA A 170 8.12 51.15 70.29
CA ALA A 170 7.12 52.06 70.86
C ALA A 170 6.97 51.86 72.38
N ALA A 171 7.02 50.63 72.88
CA ALA A 171 7.00 50.33 74.30
C ALA A 171 8.27 50.83 75.01
N GLN A 172 9.45 50.66 74.39
CA GLN A 172 10.72 51.21 74.89
C GLN A 172 10.69 52.74 74.92
N ARG A 173 10.23 53.40 73.86
CA ARG A 173 10.08 54.87 73.82
C ARG A 173 9.12 55.38 74.88
N ARG A 174 7.99 54.70 75.11
CA ARG A 174 7.04 55.03 76.19
C ARG A 174 7.66 54.86 77.57
N ALA A 175 8.41 53.77 77.79
CA ALA A 175 9.11 53.54 79.05
C ALA A 175 10.24 54.57 79.28
N GLU A 176 10.97 54.95 78.23
CA GLU A 176 12.00 55.98 78.30
C GLU A 176 11.39 57.37 78.55
N GLU A 177 10.30 57.73 77.86
CA GLU A 177 9.57 58.97 78.09
C GLU A 177 9.00 59.01 79.52
N GLU A 178 8.46 57.90 80.03
CA GLU A 178 7.99 57.80 81.41
C GLU A 178 9.15 57.95 82.41
N ARG A 179 10.31 57.33 82.15
CA ARG A 179 11.51 57.52 82.97
C ARG A 179 12.00 58.97 82.92
N ARG A 180 11.94 59.61 81.74
CA ARG A 180 12.30 61.03 81.59
C ARG A 180 11.33 61.94 82.32
N ARG A 181 10.02 61.69 82.20
CA ARG A 181 8.98 62.42 82.97
C ARG A 181 9.14 62.25 84.47
N ARG A 182 9.43 61.03 84.96
CA ARG A 182 9.73 60.81 86.39
C ARG A 182 11.00 61.53 86.85
N ALA A 183 12.03 61.60 86.01
CA ALA A 183 13.25 62.34 86.30
C ALA A 183 13.02 63.86 86.26
N GLU A 184 12.26 64.36 85.29
CA GLU A 184 11.84 65.77 85.19
C GLU A 184 10.91 66.16 86.35
N GLU A 185 10.01 65.29 86.80
CA GLU A 185 9.16 65.51 87.97
C GLU A 185 9.97 65.42 89.27
N GLU A 186 10.96 64.53 89.37
CA GLU A 186 11.91 64.52 90.50
C GLU A 186 12.78 65.79 90.50
N GLU A 187 13.21 66.27 89.33
CA GLU A 187 13.96 67.51 89.20
C GLU A 187 13.06 68.72 89.49
N GLU A 188 11.82 68.75 89.02
CA GLU A 188 10.86 69.81 89.30
C GLU A 188 10.49 69.82 90.78
N THR A 189 10.27 68.67 91.41
CA THR A 189 10.04 68.60 92.86
C THR A 189 11.29 69.00 93.64
N ARG A 190 12.50 68.66 93.18
CA ARG A 190 13.75 69.19 93.75
C ARG A 190 13.88 70.70 93.55
N ARG A 191 13.55 71.22 92.37
CA ARG A 191 13.59 72.64 92.03
C ARG A 191 12.52 73.42 92.79
N ARG A 192 11.34 72.84 93.00
CA ARG A 192 10.26 73.38 93.82
C ARG A 192 10.66 73.38 95.29
N LYS A 193 11.28 72.31 95.80
CA LYS A 193 11.86 72.29 97.16
C LYS A 193 12.97 73.32 97.31
N LEU A 194 13.86 73.45 96.34
CA LEU A 194 14.92 74.46 96.32
C LEU A 194 14.36 75.88 96.21
N LEU A 195 13.27 76.08 95.46
CA LEU A 195 12.56 77.36 95.38
C LEU A 195 11.75 77.63 96.64
N GLU A 196 11.20 76.61 97.31
CA GLU A 196 10.53 76.71 98.60
C GLU A 196 11.55 77.07 99.70
N GLU A 197 12.72 76.44 99.68
CA GLU A 197 13.88 76.74 100.52
C GLU A 197 14.45 78.14 100.23
N LYS A 198 14.61 78.53 98.95
CA LYS A 198 14.98 79.90 98.55
C LYS A 198 13.89 80.93 98.84
N SER A 199 12.61 80.56 98.83
CA SER A 199 11.51 81.49 99.14
C SER A 199 11.32 81.67 100.65
N ALA A 200 11.87 80.77 101.46
CA ALA A 200 12.02 80.94 102.91
C ALA A 200 13.22 81.84 103.27
N GLU A 201 14.11 82.13 102.33
CA GLU A 201 15.34 82.92 102.54
C GLU A 201 15.45 84.04 101.48
N CYS A 202 14.95 85.22 101.85
CA CYS A 202 14.98 86.51 101.11
C CYS A 202 13.77 86.86 100.22
N ALA A 203 12.81 87.59 100.80
CA ALA A 203 12.20 88.75 100.15
C ALA A 203 13.14 89.97 100.32
N PRO A 204 13.35 90.87 99.33
CA PRO A 204 12.41 91.98 99.08
C PRO A 204 12.42 92.45 97.57
N PRO A 205 12.10 93.72 97.16
CA PRO A 205 10.99 94.01 96.25
C PRO A 205 11.46 94.78 94.96
N PRO A 206 10.67 95.64 94.29
CA PRO A 206 10.35 95.55 92.85
C PRO A 206 11.13 96.54 91.95
N SER A 207 10.94 96.39 90.62
CA SER A 207 11.16 97.36 89.51
C SER A 207 12.40 97.17 88.61
N SER A 208 12.19 97.12 87.29
CA SER A 208 12.67 98.08 86.27
C SER A 208 12.72 97.47 84.86
N LYS A 209 12.68 98.36 83.87
CA LYS A 209 12.24 98.21 82.46
C LYS A 209 13.36 97.76 81.48
N LEU A 210 12.95 97.68 80.20
CA LEU A 210 13.70 97.79 78.92
C LEU A 210 14.14 96.44 78.32
N ASP A 211 14.24 96.19 77.01
CA ASP A 211 13.65 96.67 75.75
C ASP A 211 14.24 95.75 74.63
N GLY A 212 13.47 95.50 73.57
CA GLY A 212 13.90 95.33 72.15
C GLY A 212 14.88 94.23 71.67
N PHE A 213 14.45 93.43 70.69
CA PHE A 213 15.11 93.09 69.37
C PHE A 213 14.37 91.86 68.75
N THR A 214 13.52 91.98 67.71
CA THR A 214 13.74 92.07 66.24
C THR A 214 14.33 90.84 65.52
N GLU A 215 13.50 90.27 64.62
CA GLU A 215 13.77 89.65 63.29
C GLU A 215 14.65 88.38 63.21
N SER A 216 14.32 87.30 62.51
CA SER A 216 14.31 87.14 61.04
C SER A 216 14.19 85.62 60.74
N GLU A 217 13.22 85.15 59.96
CA GLU A 217 13.26 84.83 58.51
C GLU A 217 13.96 83.53 58.07
N THR A 218 13.51 83.05 56.90
CA THR A 218 13.98 81.95 56.03
C THR A 218 13.34 80.57 56.27
N SER A 219 12.83 79.82 55.29
CA SER A 219 12.69 79.98 53.83
C SER A 219 11.71 78.91 53.32
N ALA A 220 10.83 79.28 52.39
CA ALA A 220 10.11 78.37 51.46
C ALA A 220 11.13 77.81 50.39
N PRO A 221 10.79 77.08 49.27
CA PRO A 221 9.49 76.92 48.58
C PRO A 221 9.31 75.49 47.93
N PRO A 222 8.66 75.27 46.75
CA PRO A 222 7.24 74.97 46.63
C PRO A 222 6.88 73.76 45.70
N VAL A 223 5.57 73.57 45.56
CA VAL A 223 4.78 72.78 44.57
C VAL A 223 5.32 72.67 43.12
N THR A 224 5.05 71.56 42.41
CA THR A 224 4.15 71.48 41.21
C THR A 224 4.35 70.23 40.31
N SER A 225 3.21 69.55 40.06
CA SER A 225 2.66 68.91 38.83
C SER A 225 3.48 68.22 37.73
N SER A 226 2.79 67.22 37.14
CA SER A 226 2.73 66.83 35.70
C SER A 226 3.81 65.82 35.22
N SER A 227 3.64 64.87 34.29
CA SER A 227 2.64 64.53 33.27
C SER A 227 2.83 63.06 32.85
N ARG A 228 1.78 62.27 32.62
CA ARG A 228 1.28 61.81 31.29
C ARG A 228 2.33 61.40 30.23
N ALA A 229 2.30 60.10 29.90
CA ALA A 229 2.48 59.42 28.61
C ALA A 229 3.68 59.75 27.69
N SER A 230 4.37 58.70 27.21
CA SER A 230 4.67 58.49 25.78
C SER A 230 5.23 57.10 25.48
N ARG A 231 4.66 56.49 24.44
CA ARG A 231 5.19 55.35 23.67
C ARG A 231 6.41 55.79 22.85
N SER A 232 7.36 54.88 22.63
CA SER A 232 8.18 54.74 21.41
C SER A 232 8.80 53.34 21.45
N THR A 233 8.55 52.41 20.51
CA THR A 233 9.02 52.31 19.11
C THR A 233 10.53 52.40 18.95
N THR A 234 11.21 51.25 19.01
CA THR A 234 12.37 50.84 18.22
C THR A 234 12.49 49.32 18.47
N GLY A 235 12.54 48.41 17.49
CA GLY A 235 13.04 48.50 16.14
C GLY A 235 14.40 47.83 16.05
N GLU A 236 14.51 46.52 16.34
CA GLU A 236 15.77 45.80 16.15
C GLU A 236 15.63 44.35 15.67
N ARG A 237 16.40 44.08 14.60
CA ARG A 237 17.07 42.84 14.23
C ARG A 237 16.30 41.78 13.42
N ARG A 238 16.34 42.05 12.11
CA ARG A 238 16.54 41.08 11.02
C ARG A 238 17.28 39.81 11.47
N ARG A 239 16.60 38.66 11.44
CA ARG A 239 17.26 37.36 11.31
C ARG A 239 17.44 37.05 9.83
N ARG A 240 18.68 37.21 9.35
CA ARG A 240 19.19 36.55 8.15
C ARG A 240 19.03 35.04 8.34
N ARG A 241 18.16 34.39 7.56
CA ARG A 241 18.29 32.95 7.32
C ARG A 241 19.35 32.79 6.25
N SER A 242 20.46 32.19 6.67
CA SER A 242 21.55 31.75 5.82
C SER A 242 21.04 30.64 4.93
N ASP A 243 20.98 30.89 3.63
CA ASP A 243 21.14 29.85 2.62
C ASP A 243 22.54 29.27 2.80
N LYS A 244 22.63 28.04 3.26
CA LYS A 244 23.88 27.28 3.19
C LYS A 244 23.58 25.79 3.12
N SER A 245 24.28 25.18 2.17
CA SER A 245 24.61 23.77 2.03
C SER A 245 23.45 22.80 1.82
N ARG A 246 23.18 22.53 0.53
CA ARG A 246 23.18 21.15 0.03
C ARG A 246 23.42 21.12 -1.48
N GLY A 247 24.58 21.64 -1.87
CA GLY A 247 25.24 21.26 -3.11
C GLY A 247 26.35 20.28 -2.75
N GLU A 248 26.05 18.99 -2.77
CA GLU A 248 27.07 17.93 -2.79
C GLU A 248 26.43 16.61 -3.24
N ASN A 249 27.09 16.00 -4.22
CA ASN A 249 26.96 14.60 -4.67
C ASN A 249 25.90 14.27 -5.72
N VAL A 250 26.09 14.79 -6.93
CA VAL A 250 25.76 14.05 -8.17
C VAL A 250 27.07 13.73 -8.92
N LYS A 251 27.98 13.04 -8.24
CA LYS A 251 29.14 12.36 -8.84
C LYS A 251 29.06 10.87 -8.56
N VAL A 252 27.89 10.27 -8.82
CA VAL A 252 27.70 8.81 -8.86
C VAL A 252 26.79 8.45 -10.03
N VAL A 253 27.17 8.90 -11.24
CA VAL A 253 26.62 8.35 -12.48
C VAL A 253 27.80 7.96 -13.35
N HIS A 254 28.56 6.96 -12.90
CA HIS A 254 29.51 6.24 -13.76
C HIS A 254 29.74 4.79 -13.31
N LYS A 255 28.75 4.19 -12.61
CA LYS A 255 28.66 2.73 -12.41
C LYS A 255 27.49 2.07 -13.16
N CYS A 256 26.49 2.84 -13.62
CA CYS A 256 25.36 2.27 -14.36
C CYS A 256 25.71 1.83 -15.80
N VAL A 257 26.85 2.25 -16.37
CA VAL A 257 27.29 1.76 -17.70
C VAL A 257 27.99 0.39 -17.59
N ARG A 258 28.41 -0.04 -16.38
CA ARG A 258 29.04 -1.36 -16.17
C ARG A 258 28.10 -2.42 -15.59
N LEU A 259 26.87 -2.07 -15.23
CA LEU A 259 25.91 -2.99 -14.61
C LEU A 259 24.95 -3.66 -15.60
N VAL A 260 24.92 -3.24 -16.87
CA VAL A 260 24.04 -3.86 -17.88
C VAL A 260 24.70 -5.09 -18.54
N SER A 261 26.02 -5.25 -18.46
CA SER A 261 26.69 -6.44 -19.01
C SER A 261 26.60 -7.69 -18.13
N HIS A 262 26.19 -7.55 -16.85
CA HIS A 262 26.14 -8.69 -15.92
C HIS A 262 24.77 -9.36 -15.83
N ASN A 263 23.73 -8.81 -16.44
CA ASN A 263 22.37 -9.33 -16.35
C ASN A 263 21.82 -9.70 -17.74
N CYS A 264 22.47 -10.62 -18.48
CA CYS A 264 21.81 -11.22 -19.65
C CYS A 264 20.66 -12.18 -19.27
N GLY A 265 20.35 -12.33 -17.98
CA GLY A 265 19.31 -13.27 -17.49
C GLY A 265 19.65 -14.74 -17.72
N CYS A 266 20.84 -15.03 -18.24
CA CYS A 266 21.34 -16.37 -18.44
C CYS A 266 21.85 -16.89 -17.08
N GLU A 267 21.33 -18.02 -16.58
CA GLU A 267 21.77 -18.65 -15.31
C GLU A 267 23.21 -19.22 -15.36
N LEU A 268 24.00 -18.86 -16.37
CA LEU A 268 25.37 -19.31 -16.52
C LEU A 268 26.29 -18.40 -15.71
N ALA A 269 27.01 -19.03 -14.79
CA ALA A 269 27.94 -18.42 -13.83
C ALA A 269 28.97 -17.48 -14.50
N HIS A 270 29.69 -16.75 -13.64
CA HIS A 270 30.52 -15.56 -13.86
C HIS A 270 31.57 -15.59 -15.01
N ASP A 271 31.72 -16.72 -15.72
CA ASP A 271 32.72 -16.97 -16.77
C ASP A 271 32.06 -17.37 -18.12
N HIS A 272 30.98 -16.72 -18.55
CA HIS A 272 30.45 -16.94 -19.91
C HIS A 272 30.94 -15.88 -20.89
N ASP A 273 31.44 -16.33 -22.04
CA ASP A 273 31.98 -15.47 -23.10
C ASP A 273 30.83 -14.91 -23.94
N SER A 274 30.74 -13.57 -24.04
CA SER A 274 29.60 -12.85 -24.63
C SER A 274 29.39 -13.16 -26.12
N LEU A 275 30.43 -13.67 -26.79
CA LEU A 275 30.39 -14.09 -28.20
C LEU A 275 29.83 -15.50 -28.41
N THR A 276 29.72 -16.31 -27.36
CA THR A 276 29.26 -17.71 -27.43
C THR A 276 27.86 -17.93 -26.88
N CYS A 277 27.33 -16.99 -26.09
CA CYS A 277 25.97 -17.08 -25.56
C CYS A 277 24.93 -16.78 -26.65
N SER A 278 24.09 -17.77 -26.97
CA SER A 278 23.03 -17.65 -27.98
C SER A 278 21.98 -16.59 -27.64
N ILE A 279 21.82 -16.27 -26.35
CA ILE A 279 20.92 -15.21 -25.87
C ILE A 279 21.55 -13.83 -26.08
N CYS A 280 22.85 -13.67 -25.77
CA CYS A 280 23.55 -12.39 -25.94
C CYS A 280 23.83 -12.03 -27.41
N LYS A 281 23.94 -13.03 -28.29
CA LYS A 281 24.23 -12.81 -29.72
C LYS A 281 23.12 -12.05 -30.47
N PHE A 282 21.89 -12.04 -29.94
CA PHE A 282 20.74 -11.37 -30.57
C PHE A 282 20.37 -10.01 -29.95
N VAL A 283 21.01 -9.60 -28.86
CA VAL A 283 20.79 -8.27 -28.28
C VAL A 283 21.72 -7.29 -28.97
N ASP A 284 21.26 -6.74 -30.10
CA ASP A 284 21.98 -5.70 -30.83
C ASP A 284 21.96 -4.41 -29.99
N MET A 285 23.09 -4.06 -29.37
CA MET A 285 23.19 -2.86 -28.52
C MET A 285 23.14 -1.54 -29.32
N GLY A 286 22.89 -1.59 -30.63
CA GLY A 286 22.74 -0.43 -31.51
C GLY A 286 21.45 0.39 -31.31
N ASP A 287 20.41 -0.19 -30.69
CA ASP A 287 19.08 0.45 -30.56
C ASP A 287 18.83 1.15 -29.21
N VAL A 288 19.86 1.34 -28.38
CA VAL A 288 19.71 2.18 -27.17
C VAL A 288 19.67 3.64 -27.61
N PRO A 289 18.53 4.35 -27.50
CA PRO A 289 18.46 5.75 -27.88
C PRO A 289 19.39 6.55 -26.98
N LEU A 290 20.42 7.13 -27.58
CA LEU A 290 21.25 8.14 -26.94
C LEU A 290 20.32 9.32 -26.60
N LEU A 291 19.86 9.36 -25.35
CA LEU A 291 19.19 10.51 -24.75
C LEU A 291 20.17 11.69 -24.85
N ARG A 292 19.87 12.60 -25.80
CA ARG A 292 20.46 13.93 -25.90
C ARG A 292 19.77 14.89 -24.96
#